data_AF-A0A845MMZ0-F1
#
_entry.id   AF-A0A845MMZ0-F1
#
_cell.length_a   1.000
_cell.length_b   1.000
_cell.length_c   1.000
_cell.angle_alpha   90.00
_cell.angle_beta   90.00
_cell.angle_gamma   90.00
#
_symmetry.space_group_name_H-M   'P 1'
#
loop_
_entity.id
_entity.type
_entity.pdbx_description
1 polymer ?
#
loop_
_entity_poly.entity_id
_entity_poly.type
_entity_poly.pdbx_seq_one_letter_code
_entity_poly.pdbx_strand_id
1 'polypeptide(L)'
;MSAVIEADNTEQALSNALDSATGLAPAERFVVKNQLRLRLAAVQMQQGHFDKARDMLRQIDTESPAALQASLLMAESYRLTAQPTEARKWFLRTAKHYPYRPMTLNGLISAAHDEQPRNPALSAALYHEVSAQSHFALAQLDAFENNGDLDPMAIIFPSSLDDAVRKTLLRRSLHHPGHNLLAETGQLKSSVTAILALRERHAAVDQELNQLGIKLANYQRQRDSLEKQLIAGDQELQALKAQMIPRDFGAEQTRIRQGITLRRNQQTRLRAQLAFIEQAQQALPDIARKLEQQLQALHHSAQKQLGSSHSAVTEVLEDTLKQYRVELSNLAAEAQLQRSELMLSSP
;
A
#
# COMPACT_ATOMS: atom_id res chain seq x y z
N MET A 1 -9.29 32.79 34.02
CA MET A 1 -10.44 33.26 33.21
C MET A 1 -10.28 32.93 31.73
N SER A 2 -9.13 33.18 31.07
CA SER A 2 -8.96 32.88 29.63
C SER A 2 -9.16 31.40 29.26
N ALA A 3 -8.57 30.45 30.02
CA ALA A 3 -8.67 29.01 29.73
C ALA A 3 -10.07 28.41 29.96
N VAL A 4 -10.87 29.01 30.86
CA VAL A 4 -12.25 28.57 31.13
C VAL A 4 -13.18 29.03 30.02
N ILE A 5 -13.02 30.26 29.53
CA ILE A 5 -13.78 30.79 28.38
C ILE A 5 -13.44 30.01 27.10
N GLU A 6 -12.18 29.61 26.93
CA GLU A 6 -11.73 28.81 25.78
C GLU A 6 -12.29 27.38 25.84
N ALA A 7 -12.30 26.74 27.02
CA ALA A 7 -12.89 25.42 27.22
C ALA A 7 -14.41 25.41 26.98
N ASP A 8 -15.15 26.40 27.49
CA ASP A 8 -16.60 26.51 27.30
C ASP A 8 -16.97 26.71 25.82
N ASN A 9 -16.18 27.51 25.10
CA ASN A 9 -16.34 27.66 23.65
C ASN A 9 -16.07 26.35 22.89
N THR A 10 -15.08 25.56 23.32
CA THR A 10 -14.80 24.24 22.70
C THR A 10 -15.87 23.20 23.00
N GLU A 11 -16.45 23.18 24.21
CA GLU A 11 -17.55 22.28 24.55
C GLU A 11 -18.78 22.57 23.68
N GLN A 12 -19.15 23.85 23.55
CA GLN A 12 -20.30 24.26 22.73
C GLN A 12 -20.07 23.96 21.24
N ALA A 13 -18.85 24.17 20.73
CA ALA A 13 -18.49 23.81 19.36
C ALA A 13 -18.59 22.30 19.10
N LEU A 14 -18.11 21.47 20.05
CA LEU A 14 -18.19 20.01 19.96
C LEU A 14 -19.64 19.50 20.04
N SER A 15 -20.47 20.10 20.89
CA SER A 15 -21.90 19.78 20.96
C SER A 15 -22.61 20.09 19.64
N ASN A 16 -22.41 21.29 19.08
CA ASN A 16 -22.98 21.67 17.80
C ASN A 16 -22.49 20.75 16.66
N ALA A 17 -21.22 20.35 16.69
CA ALA A 17 -20.66 19.39 15.74
C ALA A 17 -21.33 18.02 15.86
N LEU A 18 -21.59 17.55 17.08
CA LEU A 18 -22.26 16.26 17.34
C LEU A 18 -23.70 16.24 16.81
N ASP A 19 -24.41 17.36 16.94
CA ASP A 19 -25.77 17.53 16.40
C ASP A 19 -25.74 17.55 14.87
N SER A 20 -24.80 18.28 14.27
CA SER A 20 -24.63 18.35 12.81
C SER A 20 -24.25 17.00 12.19
N ALA A 21 -23.51 16.15 12.92
CA ALA A 21 -23.08 14.84 12.46
C ALA A 21 -24.24 13.84 12.26
N THR A 22 -25.47 14.18 12.66
CA THR A 22 -26.67 13.38 12.40
C THR A 22 -27.00 13.24 10.91
N GLY A 23 -26.62 14.24 10.10
CA GLY A 23 -26.83 14.26 8.65
C GLY A 23 -25.81 13.44 7.83
N LEU A 24 -24.79 12.86 8.47
CA LEU A 24 -23.77 12.07 7.78
C LEU A 24 -24.27 10.67 7.35
N ALA A 25 -23.59 10.09 6.37
CA ALA A 25 -23.81 8.71 5.96
C ALA A 25 -23.66 7.74 7.15
N PRO A 26 -24.37 6.60 7.20
CA PRO A 26 -24.40 5.73 8.38
C PRO A 26 -23.02 5.34 8.94
N ALA A 27 -22.08 4.93 8.09
CA ALA A 27 -20.74 4.52 8.52
C ALA A 27 -19.89 5.69 9.05
N GLU A 28 -19.92 6.83 8.34
CA GLU A 28 -19.21 8.04 8.76
C GLU A 28 -19.78 8.58 10.07
N ARG A 29 -21.11 8.63 10.17
CA ARG A 29 -21.82 9.04 11.37
C ARG A 29 -21.42 8.20 12.58
N PHE A 30 -21.31 6.88 12.44
CA PHE A 30 -20.89 6.00 13.52
C PHE A 30 -19.49 6.36 14.04
N VAL A 31 -18.52 6.54 13.15
CA VAL A 31 -17.13 6.85 13.54
C VAL A 31 -17.02 8.28 14.08
N VAL A 32 -17.53 9.27 13.34
CA VAL A 32 -17.40 10.69 13.66
C VAL A 32 -18.15 11.02 14.96
N LYS A 33 -19.40 10.56 15.14
CA LYS A 33 -20.14 10.84 16.38
C LYS A 33 -19.45 10.27 17.60
N ASN A 34 -18.95 9.05 17.52
CA ASN A 34 -18.27 8.43 18.66
C ASN A 34 -16.93 9.09 18.98
N GLN A 35 -16.20 9.59 17.98
CA GLN A 35 -15.01 10.39 18.19
C GLN A 35 -15.32 11.77 18.79
N LEU A 36 -16.41 12.41 18.36
CA LEU A 36 -16.88 13.68 18.91
C LEU A 36 -17.32 13.52 20.38
N ARG A 37 -18.06 12.45 20.69
CA ARG A 37 -18.43 12.09 22.08
C ARG A 37 -17.21 11.90 22.96
N LEU A 38 -16.20 11.18 22.47
CA LEU A 38 -14.95 10.96 23.21
C LEU A 38 -14.27 12.30 23.55
N ARG A 39 -14.16 13.20 22.56
CA ARG A 39 -13.55 14.52 22.75
C ARG A 39 -14.37 15.40 23.69
N LEU A 40 -15.69 15.41 23.52
CA LEU A 40 -16.61 16.17 24.37
C LEU A 40 -16.51 15.70 25.83
N ALA A 41 -16.51 14.38 26.06
CA ALA A 41 -16.32 13.83 27.40
C ALA A 41 -14.98 14.23 28.01
N ALA A 42 -13.89 14.24 27.24
CA ALA A 42 -12.58 14.67 27.72
C ALA A 42 -12.58 16.16 28.15
N VAL A 43 -13.20 17.05 27.37
CA VAL A 43 -13.36 18.47 27.74
C VAL A 43 -14.20 18.62 29.01
N GLN A 44 -15.30 17.88 29.11
CA GLN A 44 -16.15 17.87 30.31
C GLN A 44 -15.39 17.39 31.55
N MET A 45 -14.53 16.37 31.43
CA MET A 45 -13.66 15.94 32.53
C MET A 45 -12.67 17.04 32.95
N GLN A 46 -12.09 17.78 32.00
CA GLN A 46 -11.18 18.88 32.29
C GLN A 46 -11.88 20.02 33.07
N GLN A 47 -13.16 20.25 32.81
CA GLN A 47 -13.99 21.21 33.55
C GLN A 47 -14.54 20.64 34.89
N GLY A 48 -14.27 19.38 35.23
CA GLY A 48 -14.79 18.73 36.44
C GLY A 48 -16.23 18.20 36.32
N HIS A 49 -16.84 18.25 35.13
CA HIS A 49 -18.18 17.74 34.84
C HIS A 49 -18.19 16.20 34.62
N PHE A 50 -17.72 15.45 35.62
CA PHE A 50 -17.49 14.00 35.49
C PHE A 50 -18.75 13.19 35.16
N ASP A 51 -19.92 13.56 35.69
CA ASP A 51 -21.16 12.81 35.42
C ASP A 51 -21.63 13.01 33.97
N LYS A 52 -21.56 14.23 33.44
CA LYS A 52 -21.83 14.51 32.02
C LYS A 52 -20.87 13.74 31.12
N ALA A 53 -19.57 13.74 31.48
CA ALA A 53 -18.56 13.00 30.74
C ALA A 53 -18.88 11.50 30.71
N ARG A 54 -19.23 10.89 31.84
CA ARG A 54 -19.61 9.47 31.90
C ARG A 54 -20.85 9.19 31.05
N ASP A 55 -21.84 10.06 31.06
CA ASP A 55 -23.04 9.90 30.24
C ASP A 55 -22.71 9.99 28.74
N MET A 56 -21.77 10.85 28.34
CA MET A 56 -21.27 10.87 26.95
C MET A 56 -20.50 9.60 26.59
N LEU A 57 -19.60 9.14 27.47
CA LEU A 57 -18.79 7.94 27.24
C LEU A 57 -19.63 6.67 27.15
N ARG A 58 -20.74 6.55 27.92
CA ARG A 58 -21.67 5.42 27.85
C ARG A 58 -22.35 5.26 26.49
N GLN A 59 -22.43 6.33 25.70
CA GLN A 59 -23.03 6.30 24.37
C GLN A 59 -22.07 5.83 23.27
N ILE A 60 -20.82 5.53 23.62
CA ILE A 60 -19.82 5.03 22.66
C ILE A 60 -19.91 3.51 22.62
N ASP A 61 -20.28 2.98 21.46
CA ASP A 61 -20.40 1.54 21.23
C ASP A 61 -19.05 0.84 21.36
N THR A 62 -19.04 -0.39 21.88
CA THR A 62 -17.81 -1.20 22.05
C THR A 62 -17.10 -1.54 20.74
N GLU A 63 -17.86 -1.55 19.64
CA GLU A 63 -17.35 -1.76 18.27
C GLU A 63 -16.69 -0.50 17.70
N SER A 64 -16.86 0.66 18.36
CA SER A 64 -16.28 1.92 17.90
C SER A 64 -14.75 1.90 17.99
N PRO A 65 -14.03 2.50 17.02
CA PRO A 65 -12.59 2.76 17.15
C PRO A 65 -12.20 3.53 18.42
N ALA A 66 -13.12 4.37 18.94
CA ALA A 66 -12.94 5.20 20.13
C ALA A 66 -13.18 4.45 21.46
N ALA A 67 -13.69 3.22 21.41
CA ALA A 67 -14.20 2.51 22.58
C ALA A 67 -13.12 2.16 23.62
N LEU A 68 -11.88 1.89 23.18
CA LEU A 68 -10.75 1.69 24.09
C LEU A 68 -10.50 2.96 24.92
N GLN A 69 -10.29 4.10 24.25
CA GLN A 69 -10.03 5.37 24.92
C GLN A 69 -11.22 5.77 25.79
N ALA A 70 -12.45 5.53 25.32
CA ALA A 70 -13.65 5.81 26.09
C ALA A 70 -13.71 4.99 27.39
N SER A 71 -13.35 3.71 27.33
CA SER A 71 -13.36 2.83 28.51
C SER A 71 -12.23 3.20 29.50
N LEU A 72 -11.07 3.64 29.00
CA LEU A 72 -9.99 4.15 29.85
C LEU A 72 -10.36 5.49 30.50
N LEU A 73 -10.96 6.44 29.75
CA LEU A 73 -11.47 7.69 30.32
C LEU A 73 -12.59 7.45 31.32
N MET A 74 -13.44 6.44 31.10
CA MET A 74 -14.46 6.04 32.06
C MET A 74 -13.82 5.61 33.38
N ALA A 75 -12.80 4.74 33.32
CA ALA A 75 -12.04 4.31 34.50
C ALA A 75 -11.38 5.51 35.22
N GLU A 76 -10.72 6.38 34.45
CA GLU A 76 -10.05 7.57 34.97
C GLU A 76 -11.04 8.54 35.64
N SER A 77 -12.24 8.71 35.06
CA SER A 77 -13.28 9.54 35.65
C SER A 77 -13.66 9.07 37.05
N TYR A 78 -13.74 7.75 37.29
CA TYR A 78 -14.03 7.20 38.61
C TYR A 78 -12.85 7.40 39.56
N ARG A 79 -11.62 7.20 39.07
CA ARG A 79 -10.39 7.42 39.85
C ARG A 79 -10.29 8.86 40.34
N LEU A 80 -10.49 9.84 39.45
CA LEU A 80 -10.44 11.27 39.77
C LEU A 80 -11.51 11.71 40.78
N THR A 81 -12.66 11.03 40.82
CA THR A 81 -13.72 11.28 41.82
C THR A 81 -13.61 10.40 43.07
N ALA A 82 -12.43 9.82 43.34
CA ALA A 82 -12.15 8.97 44.49
C ALA A 82 -13.04 7.71 44.61
N GLN A 83 -13.42 7.10 43.48
CA GLN A 83 -14.19 5.85 43.40
C GLN A 83 -13.33 4.70 42.83
N PRO A 84 -12.31 4.22 43.56
CA PRO A 84 -11.31 3.28 43.03
C PRO A 84 -11.91 1.90 42.69
N THR A 85 -12.95 1.45 43.42
CA THR A 85 -13.62 0.18 43.11
C THR A 85 -14.25 0.18 41.72
N GLU A 86 -14.90 1.28 41.33
CA GLU A 86 -15.51 1.41 40.00
C GLU A 86 -14.44 1.64 38.92
N ALA A 87 -13.41 2.44 39.22
CA ALA A 87 -12.27 2.61 38.33
C ALA A 87 -11.61 1.26 38.00
N ARG A 88 -11.33 0.44 39.02
CA ARG A 88 -10.76 -0.90 38.87
C ARG A 88 -11.65 -1.82 38.03
N LYS A 89 -12.96 -1.83 38.25
CA LYS A 89 -13.90 -2.62 37.42
C LYS A 89 -13.80 -2.22 35.95
N TRP A 90 -13.71 -0.93 35.65
CA TRP A 90 -13.55 -0.44 34.28
C TRP A 90 -12.19 -0.77 33.69
N PHE A 91 -11.09 -0.65 34.44
CA PHE A 91 -9.77 -1.07 33.96
C PHE A 91 -9.74 -2.58 33.63
N LEU A 92 -10.26 -3.43 34.51
CA LEU A 92 -10.37 -4.88 34.27
C LEU A 92 -11.25 -5.21 33.07
N ARG A 93 -12.41 -4.58 32.95
CA ARG A 93 -13.30 -4.74 31.79
C ARG A 93 -12.58 -4.34 30.50
N THR A 94 -11.84 -3.24 30.52
CA THR A 94 -11.11 -2.72 29.37
C THR A 94 -9.98 -3.66 28.97
N ALA A 95 -9.19 -4.14 29.92
CA ALA A 95 -8.10 -5.08 29.67
C ALA A 95 -8.61 -6.44 29.16
N LYS A 96 -9.78 -6.90 29.62
CA LYS A 96 -10.42 -8.11 29.08
C LYS A 96 -10.90 -7.93 27.64
N HIS A 97 -11.43 -6.76 27.30
CA HIS A 97 -12.00 -6.50 25.97
C HIS A 97 -10.94 -6.09 24.93
N TYR A 98 -9.87 -5.44 25.39
CA TYR A 98 -8.72 -5.05 24.58
C TYR A 98 -7.42 -5.55 25.22
N PRO A 99 -7.20 -6.88 25.22
CA PRO A 99 -6.04 -7.47 25.87
C PRO A 99 -4.76 -7.13 25.13
N TYR A 100 -3.63 -7.31 25.81
CA TYR A 100 -2.26 -7.15 25.27
C TYR A 100 -1.89 -5.73 24.84
N ARG A 101 -2.78 -4.74 24.95
CA ARG A 101 -2.48 -3.36 24.58
C ARG A 101 -1.70 -2.67 25.70
N PRO A 102 -0.57 -2.01 25.41
CA PRO A 102 0.21 -1.34 26.45
C PRO A 102 -0.58 -0.30 27.24
N MET A 103 -1.53 0.40 26.60
CA MET A 103 -2.41 1.34 27.29
C MET A 103 -3.37 0.66 28.29
N THR A 104 -3.90 -0.53 27.99
CA THR A 104 -4.80 -1.23 28.92
C THR A 104 -4.03 -1.85 30.08
N LEU A 105 -2.84 -2.37 29.80
CA LEU A 105 -1.93 -2.91 30.80
C LEU A 105 -1.43 -1.82 31.76
N ASN A 106 -1.07 -0.63 31.26
CA ASN A 106 -0.77 0.54 32.10
C ASN A 106 -1.95 0.96 33.00
N GLY A 107 -3.18 0.87 32.48
CA GLY A 107 -4.38 1.10 33.28
C GLY A 107 -4.53 0.09 34.42
N LEU A 108 -4.19 -1.18 34.19
CA LEU A 108 -4.15 -2.19 35.25
C LEU A 108 -3.03 -1.96 36.27
N ILE A 109 -1.84 -1.53 35.85
CA ILE A 109 -0.75 -1.12 36.75
C ILE A 109 -1.23 0.03 37.66
N SER A 110 -1.89 1.03 37.08
CA SER A 110 -2.47 2.14 37.84
C SER A 110 -3.50 1.65 38.86
N ALA A 111 -4.41 0.77 38.45
CA ALA A 111 -5.39 0.18 39.36
C ALA A 111 -4.73 -0.67 40.46
N ALA A 112 -3.63 -1.37 40.16
CA ALA A 112 -2.88 -2.14 41.14
C ALA A 112 -2.26 -1.23 42.20
N HIS A 113 -1.68 -0.10 41.77
CA HIS A 113 -1.09 0.87 42.69
C HIS A 113 -2.14 1.53 43.60
N ASP A 114 -3.32 1.87 43.05
CA ASP A 114 -4.43 2.42 43.85
C ASP A 114 -4.93 1.45 44.94
N GLU A 115 -4.86 0.14 44.67
CA GLU A 115 -5.27 -0.91 45.61
C GLU A 115 -4.19 -1.29 46.63
N GLN A 116 -2.92 -0.96 46.38
CA GLN A 116 -1.79 -1.36 47.21
C GLN A 116 -1.98 -1.04 48.70
N PRO A 117 -2.45 0.16 49.13
CA PRO A 117 -2.66 0.46 50.54
C PRO A 117 -3.86 -0.25 51.18
N ARG A 118 -4.83 -0.68 50.35
CA ARG A 118 -6.14 -1.19 50.82
C ARG A 118 -6.21 -2.71 50.80
N ASN A 119 -5.65 -3.32 49.77
CA ASN A 119 -5.66 -4.75 49.53
C ASN A 119 -4.39 -5.17 48.75
N PRO A 120 -3.27 -5.40 49.46
CA PRO A 120 -2.01 -5.82 48.84
C PRO A 120 -2.14 -7.11 48.02
N ALA A 121 -2.99 -8.05 48.44
CA ALA A 121 -3.21 -9.30 47.71
C ALA A 121 -3.88 -9.07 46.35
N LEU A 122 -4.87 -8.17 46.30
CA LEU A 122 -5.52 -7.78 45.05
C LEU A 122 -4.56 -7.01 44.14
N SER A 123 -3.75 -6.10 44.71
CA SER A 123 -2.70 -5.39 43.97
C SER A 123 -1.71 -6.37 43.32
N ALA A 124 -1.22 -7.35 44.07
CA ALA A 124 -0.34 -8.40 43.56
C ALA A 124 -0.99 -9.25 42.45
N ALA A 125 -2.30 -9.51 42.54
CA ALA A 125 -3.04 -10.23 41.49
C ALA A 125 -3.17 -9.40 40.20
N LEU A 126 -3.37 -8.09 40.30
CA LEU A 126 -3.42 -7.19 39.16
C LEU A 126 -2.05 -7.07 38.46
N TYR A 127 -0.96 -6.95 39.22
CA TYR A 127 0.40 -7.01 38.66
C TYR A 127 0.68 -8.35 37.97
N HIS A 128 0.24 -9.46 38.58
CA HIS A 128 0.37 -10.78 37.94
C HIS A 128 -0.36 -10.84 36.59
N GLU A 129 -1.59 -10.32 36.51
CA GLU A 129 -2.36 -10.27 35.25
C GLU A 129 -1.63 -9.47 34.16
N VAL A 130 -1.06 -8.31 34.51
CA VAL A 130 -0.26 -7.50 33.59
C VAL A 130 0.94 -8.28 33.06
N SER A 131 1.68 -8.93 33.96
CA SER A 131 2.84 -9.75 33.60
C SER A 131 2.42 -10.92 32.71
N ALA A 132 1.35 -11.65 33.03
CA ALA A 132 0.86 -12.78 32.26
C ALA A 132 0.46 -12.38 30.83
N GLN A 133 -0.31 -11.31 30.68
CA GLN A 133 -0.69 -10.80 29.35
C GLN A 133 0.52 -10.31 28.55
N SER A 134 1.47 -9.64 29.20
CA SER A 134 2.67 -9.14 28.54
C SER A 134 3.54 -10.29 28.00
N HIS A 135 3.76 -11.34 28.79
CA HIS A 135 4.53 -12.52 28.37
C HIS A 135 3.82 -13.31 27.27
N PHE A 136 2.49 -13.44 27.33
CA PHE A 136 1.73 -14.09 26.26
C PHE A 136 1.93 -13.35 24.93
N ALA A 137 1.78 -12.02 24.95
CA ALA A 137 1.95 -11.21 23.75
C ALA A 137 3.39 -11.26 23.23
N LEU A 138 4.39 -11.19 24.11
CA LEU A 138 5.80 -11.35 23.74
C LEU A 138 6.07 -12.69 23.04
N ALA A 139 5.57 -13.79 23.58
CA ALA A 139 5.73 -15.11 22.96
C ALA A 139 5.09 -15.20 21.57
N GLN A 140 3.95 -14.54 21.35
CA GLN A 140 3.32 -14.42 20.03
C GLN A 140 4.19 -13.63 19.05
N LEU A 141 4.79 -12.51 19.50
CA LEU A 141 5.69 -11.70 18.68
C LEU A 141 6.99 -12.44 18.34
N ASP A 142 7.55 -13.17 19.30
CA ASP A 142 8.75 -13.99 19.09
C ASP A 142 8.47 -15.12 18.07
N ALA A 143 7.33 -15.80 18.20
CA ALA A 143 6.92 -16.82 17.23
C ALA A 143 6.70 -16.24 15.83
N PHE A 144 6.18 -15.01 15.73
CA PHE A 144 5.97 -14.33 14.47
C PHE A 144 7.28 -13.92 13.78
N GLU A 145 8.24 -13.38 14.54
CA GLU A 145 9.57 -13.02 14.03
C GLU A 145 10.37 -14.26 13.58
N ASN A 146 10.30 -15.35 14.34
CA ASN A 146 11.06 -16.58 14.06
C ASN A 146 10.59 -17.36 12.81
N ASN A 147 9.45 -17.00 12.20
CA ASN A 147 8.96 -17.66 10.98
C ASN A 147 9.65 -17.19 9.69
N GLY A 148 10.67 -16.33 9.79
CA GLY A 148 11.69 -16.13 8.76
C GLY A 148 11.40 -15.03 7.74
N ASP A 149 10.13 -14.69 7.50
CA ASP A 149 9.72 -13.51 6.72
C ASP A 149 8.58 -12.79 7.45
N LEU A 150 8.80 -11.52 7.82
CA LEU A 150 7.74 -10.66 8.35
C LEU A 150 6.75 -10.32 7.24
N ASP A 151 5.82 -11.24 7.00
CA ASP A 151 4.78 -11.09 5.99
C ASP A 151 3.74 -10.05 6.45
N PRO A 152 3.59 -8.92 5.76
CA PRO A 152 2.57 -7.93 6.07
C PRO A 152 1.15 -8.50 6.00
N MET A 153 0.94 -9.50 5.13
CA MET A 153 -0.35 -10.16 4.99
C MET A 153 -0.73 -10.94 6.26
N ALA A 154 0.23 -11.46 7.01
CA ALA A 154 -0.02 -12.16 8.27
C ALA A 154 -0.52 -11.22 9.39
N ILE A 155 -0.38 -9.90 9.24
CA ILE A 155 -0.90 -8.90 10.18
C ILE A 155 -2.21 -8.29 9.67
N ILE A 156 -2.38 -8.18 8.36
CA ILE A 156 -3.61 -7.66 7.72
C ILE A 156 -4.74 -8.71 7.75
N PHE A 157 -4.42 -9.98 7.51
CA PHE A 157 -5.38 -11.07 7.43
C PHE A 157 -5.28 -12.03 8.62
N PRO A 158 -6.29 -12.89 8.85
CA PRO A 158 -6.20 -13.97 9.82
C PRO A 158 -4.95 -14.83 9.62
N SER A 159 -4.22 -15.08 10.70
CA SER A 159 -2.92 -15.78 10.71
C SER A 159 -2.75 -16.61 11.99
N SER A 160 -1.57 -17.20 12.17
CA SER A 160 -1.20 -17.94 13.38
C SER A 160 -1.06 -17.07 14.63
N LEU A 161 -0.96 -15.74 14.46
CA LEU A 161 -0.99 -14.79 15.58
C LEU A 161 -2.37 -14.76 16.22
N ASP A 162 -2.38 -14.72 17.55
CA ASP A 162 -3.58 -14.36 18.31
C ASP A 162 -4.24 -13.09 17.74
N ASP A 163 -5.56 -13.10 17.59
CA ASP A 163 -6.32 -12.05 16.90
C ASP A 163 -6.15 -10.68 17.58
N ALA A 164 -6.07 -10.63 18.91
CA ALA A 164 -5.91 -9.38 19.64
C ALA A 164 -4.47 -8.86 19.58
N VAL A 165 -3.47 -9.75 19.61
CA VAL A 165 -2.07 -9.37 19.36
C VAL A 165 -1.90 -8.84 17.95
N ARG A 166 -2.43 -9.56 16.94
CA ARG A 166 -2.41 -9.15 15.53
C ARG A 166 -3.06 -7.78 15.31
N LYS A 167 -4.28 -7.59 15.82
CA LYS A 167 -4.99 -6.30 15.71
C LYS A 167 -4.25 -5.15 16.38
N THR A 168 -3.55 -5.43 17.48
CA THR A 168 -2.74 -4.42 18.17
C THR A 168 -1.52 -4.04 17.33
N LEU A 169 -0.81 -5.03 16.80
CA LEU A 169 0.31 -4.81 15.89
C LEU A 169 -0.11 -4.03 14.63
N LEU A 170 -1.19 -4.47 13.95
CA LEU A 170 -1.76 -3.78 12.78
C LEU A 170 -2.08 -2.32 13.08
N ARG A 171 -2.76 -2.06 14.20
CA ARG A 171 -3.13 -0.69 14.58
C ARG A 171 -1.89 0.18 14.77
N ARG A 172 -0.85 -0.34 15.42
CA ARG A 172 0.41 0.39 15.61
C ARG A 172 1.08 0.69 14.27
N SER A 173 1.15 -0.29 13.36
CA SER A 173 1.74 -0.10 12.02
C SER A 173 0.97 0.89 11.15
N LEU A 174 -0.34 1.09 11.40
CA LEU A 174 -1.18 2.03 10.66
C LEU A 174 -1.12 3.47 11.20
N HIS A 175 -0.88 3.67 12.50
CA HIS A 175 -1.07 4.97 13.17
C HIS A 175 0.21 5.58 13.73
N HIS A 176 1.37 4.92 13.62
CA HIS A 176 2.62 5.46 14.14
C HIS A 176 3.11 6.64 13.28
N PRO A 177 3.52 7.78 13.86
CA PRO A 177 3.91 8.97 13.10
C PRO A 177 5.07 8.74 12.11
N GLY A 178 5.96 7.79 12.43
CA GLY A 178 7.07 7.38 11.57
C GLY A 178 6.81 6.13 10.73
N HIS A 179 5.65 5.47 10.88
CA HIS A 179 5.33 4.25 10.13
C HIS A 179 3.93 4.33 9.54
N ASN A 180 3.85 4.36 8.21
CA ASN A 180 2.58 4.40 7.51
C ASN A 180 2.43 3.16 6.64
N LEU A 181 2.10 2.03 7.28
CA LEU A 181 1.90 0.76 6.58
C LEU A 181 0.89 0.90 5.43
N LEU A 182 -0.13 1.75 5.56
CA LEU A 182 -1.12 1.98 4.50
C LEU A 182 -0.51 2.65 3.26
N ALA A 183 0.32 3.67 3.47
CA ALA A 183 1.02 4.33 2.37
C ALA A 183 2.01 3.39 1.69
N GLU A 184 2.83 2.68 2.47
CA GLU A 184 3.84 1.77 1.94
C GLU A 184 3.22 0.56 1.22
N THR A 185 2.15 -0.03 1.77
CA THR A 185 1.39 -1.10 1.08
C THR A 185 0.69 -0.58 -0.18
N GLY A 186 0.24 0.68 -0.18
CA GLY A 186 -0.29 1.35 -1.37
C GLY A 186 0.75 1.48 -2.48
N GLN A 187 1.97 1.91 -2.13
CA GLN A 187 3.10 1.97 -3.06
C GLN A 187 3.47 0.57 -3.58
N LEU A 188 3.55 -0.43 -2.70
CA LEU A 188 3.82 -1.82 -3.08
C LEU A 188 2.78 -2.34 -4.09
N LYS A 189 1.49 -2.11 -3.84
CA LYS A 189 0.41 -2.47 -4.77
C LYS A 189 0.60 -1.79 -6.13
N SER A 190 0.98 -0.51 -6.15
CA SER A 190 1.22 0.22 -7.41
C SER A 190 2.39 -0.37 -8.19
N SER A 191 3.49 -0.72 -7.50
CA SER A 191 4.68 -1.36 -8.08
C SER A 191 4.36 -2.75 -8.65
N VAL A 192 3.59 -3.57 -7.94
CA VAL A 192 3.11 -4.88 -8.42
C VAL A 192 2.26 -4.70 -9.67
N THR A 193 1.32 -3.75 -9.65
CA THR A 193 0.43 -3.48 -10.79
C THR A 193 1.23 -3.03 -12.02
N ALA A 194 2.24 -2.18 -11.83
CA ALA A 194 3.13 -1.74 -12.90
C ALA A 194 3.92 -2.90 -13.52
N ILE A 195 4.41 -3.84 -12.71
CA ILE A 195 5.11 -5.04 -13.20
C ILE A 195 4.17 -5.94 -14.00
N LEU A 196 2.94 -6.15 -13.53
CA LEU A 196 1.94 -6.95 -14.24
C LEU A 196 1.62 -6.34 -15.61
N ALA A 197 1.36 -5.02 -15.65
CA ALA A 197 1.13 -4.31 -16.91
C ALA A 197 2.35 -4.35 -17.85
N LEU A 198 3.57 -4.27 -17.32
CA LEU A 198 4.80 -4.41 -18.11
C LEU A 198 4.97 -5.83 -18.68
N ARG A 199 4.57 -6.88 -17.94
CA ARG A 199 4.57 -8.27 -18.46
C ARG A 199 3.60 -8.44 -19.61
N GLU A 200 2.38 -7.91 -19.49
CA GLU A 200 1.40 -7.94 -20.58
C GLU A 200 1.91 -7.19 -21.81
N ARG A 201 2.52 -6.01 -21.61
CA ARG A 201 3.13 -5.24 -22.70
C ARG A 201 4.30 -5.97 -23.35
N HIS A 202 5.13 -6.67 -22.58
CA HIS A 202 6.22 -7.48 -23.12
C HIS A 202 5.69 -8.57 -24.06
N ALA A 203 4.67 -9.30 -23.63
CA ALA A 203 4.04 -10.34 -24.45
C ALA A 203 3.45 -9.79 -25.76
N ALA A 204 2.81 -8.61 -25.72
CA ALA A 204 2.29 -7.95 -26.92
C ALA A 204 3.41 -7.55 -27.89
N VAL A 205 4.50 -7.00 -27.37
CA VAL A 205 5.66 -6.59 -28.18
C VAL A 205 6.36 -7.79 -28.80
N ASP A 206 6.53 -8.88 -28.06
CA ASP A 206 7.10 -10.12 -28.60
C ASP A 206 6.28 -10.63 -29.80
N GLN A 207 4.94 -10.52 -29.74
CA GLN A 207 4.08 -10.85 -30.87
C GLN A 207 4.28 -9.90 -32.05
N GLU A 208 4.37 -8.59 -31.82
CA GLU A 208 4.63 -7.61 -32.88
C GLU A 208 5.98 -7.81 -33.55
N LEU A 209 7.03 -8.12 -32.76
CA LEU A 209 8.37 -8.41 -33.25
C LEU A 209 8.39 -9.67 -34.11
N ASN A 210 7.68 -10.73 -33.70
CA ASN A 210 7.52 -11.94 -34.50
C ASN A 210 6.83 -11.64 -35.84
N GLN A 211 5.75 -10.84 -35.84
CA GLN A 211 5.08 -10.41 -37.07
C GLN A 211 6.01 -9.57 -37.98
N LEU A 212 6.83 -8.71 -37.37
CA LEU A 212 7.79 -7.88 -38.08
C LEU A 212 8.91 -8.71 -38.70
N GLY A 213 9.36 -9.78 -38.04
CA GLY A 213 10.25 -10.79 -38.62
C GLY A 213 9.66 -11.48 -39.85
N ILE A 214 8.39 -11.86 -39.81
CA ILE A 214 7.67 -12.41 -40.97
C ILE A 214 7.59 -11.38 -42.11
N LYS A 215 7.27 -10.11 -41.80
CA LYS A 215 7.22 -9.02 -42.79
C LYS A 215 8.58 -8.78 -43.44
N LEU A 216 9.66 -8.77 -42.67
CA LEU A 216 11.03 -8.62 -43.20
C LEU A 216 11.40 -9.77 -44.13
N ALA A 217 11.04 -11.01 -43.78
CA ALA A 217 11.25 -12.18 -44.66
C ALA A 217 10.43 -12.09 -45.96
N ASN A 218 9.22 -11.52 -45.91
CA ASN A 218 8.42 -11.24 -47.11
C ASN A 218 9.06 -10.13 -47.96
N TYR A 219 9.55 -9.06 -47.35
CA TYR A 219 10.28 -7.99 -48.05
C TYR A 219 11.53 -8.51 -48.75
N GLN A 220 12.27 -9.42 -48.12
CA GLN A 220 13.44 -10.05 -48.75
C GLN A 220 13.03 -10.81 -50.03
N ARG A 221 11.97 -11.63 -49.95
CA ARG A 221 11.44 -12.34 -51.12
C ARG A 221 10.94 -11.39 -52.22
N GLN A 222 10.27 -10.30 -51.84
CA GLN A 222 9.81 -9.27 -52.78
C GLN A 222 10.98 -8.58 -53.47
N ARG A 223 12.02 -8.18 -52.72
CA ARG A 223 13.25 -7.61 -53.26
C ARG A 223 13.86 -8.52 -54.32
N ASP A 224 14.08 -9.80 -54.00
CA ASP A 224 14.66 -10.77 -54.94
C ASP A 224 13.82 -10.88 -56.23
N SER A 225 12.49 -10.83 -56.11
CA SER A 225 11.59 -10.84 -57.27
C SER A 225 11.67 -9.56 -58.11
N LEU A 226 11.77 -8.40 -57.46
CA LEU A 226 11.84 -7.09 -58.11
C LEU A 226 13.18 -6.92 -58.83
N GLU A 227 14.28 -7.38 -58.23
CA GLU A 227 15.60 -7.41 -58.86
C GLU A 227 15.59 -8.23 -60.15
N LYS A 228 14.98 -9.43 -60.12
CA LYS A 228 14.81 -10.26 -61.33
C LYS A 228 13.97 -9.56 -62.40
N GLN A 229 12.87 -8.91 -62.03
CA GLN A 229 12.02 -8.15 -62.95
C GLN A 229 12.73 -6.93 -63.54
N LEU A 230 13.56 -6.25 -62.76
CA LEU A 230 14.36 -5.11 -63.21
C LEU A 230 15.40 -5.55 -64.24
N ILE A 231 16.12 -6.64 -63.99
CA ILE A 231 17.11 -7.21 -64.93
C ILE A 231 16.43 -7.59 -66.25
N ALA A 232 15.32 -8.32 -66.21
CA ALA A 232 14.58 -8.70 -67.40
C ALA A 232 14.05 -7.47 -68.17
N GLY A 233 13.49 -6.49 -67.45
CA GLY A 233 13.01 -5.25 -68.03
C GLY A 233 14.13 -4.40 -68.66
N ASP A 234 15.32 -4.38 -68.07
CA ASP A 234 16.50 -3.68 -68.61
C ASP A 234 16.96 -4.33 -69.93
N GLN A 235 16.92 -5.66 -70.03
CA GLN A 235 17.21 -6.39 -71.27
C GLN A 235 16.18 -6.09 -72.36
N GLU A 236 14.87 -6.14 -72.04
CA GLU A 236 13.80 -5.78 -73.00
C GLU A 236 13.94 -4.33 -73.49
N LEU A 237 14.27 -3.41 -72.58
CA LEU A 237 14.42 -2.00 -72.90
C LEU A 237 15.66 -1.74 -73.77
N GLN A 238 16.74 -2.48 -73.58
CA GLN A 238 17.89 -2.47 -74.48
C GLN A 238 17.54 -3.03 -75.87
N ALA A 239 16.79 -4.14 -75.95
CA ALA A 239 16.35 -4.72 -77.20
C ALA A 239 15.45 -3.77 -78.01
N LEU A 240 14.47 -3.13 -77.35
CA LEU A 240 13.59 -2.13 -77.99
C LEU A 240 14.37 -0.89 -78.47
N LYS A 241 15.37 -0.45 -77.70
CA LYS A 241 16.25 0.66 -78.12
C LYS A 241 17.11 0.30 -79.32
N ALA A 242 17.58 -0.94 -79.43
CA ALA A 242 18.39 -1.40 -80.55
C ALA A 242 17.60 -1.43 -81.88
N GLN A 243 16.27 -1.60 -81.82
CA GLN A 243 15.36 -1.57 -82.97
C GLN A 243 14.96 -0.15 -83.42
N MET A 244 15.40 0.88 -82.69
CA MET A 244 14.98 2.26 -82.90
C MET A 244 15.81 2.92 -84.02
N ILE A 245 15.13 3.45 -85.05
CA ILE A 245 15.79 4.14 -86.17
C ILE A 245 15.68 5.66 -85.98
N PRO A 246 16.81 6.40 -85.98
CA PRO A 246 16.78 7.85 -85.81
C PRO A 246 15.96 8.55 -86.91
N ARG A 247 15.11 9.51 -86.51
CA ARG A 247 14.28 10.37 -87.40
C ARG A 247 13.19 9.65 -88.22
N ASP A 248 12.94 8.37 -87.96
CA ASP A 248 11.78 7.65 -88.50
C ASP A 248 10.57 7.77 -87.55
N PHE A 249 9.42 8.13 -88.12
CA PHE A 249 8.13 8.34 -87.45
C PHE A 249 7.01 7.49 -88.05
N GLY A 250 7.34 6.42 -88.77
CA GLY A 250 6.37 5.43 -89.21
C GLY A 250 5.58 4.81 -88.04
N ALA A 251 4.46 4.15 -88.36
CA ALA A 251 3.57 3.56 -87.36
C ALA A 251 4.28 2.55 -86.43
N GLU A 252 5.24 1.79 -86.97
CA GLU A 252 6.03 0.80 -86.23
C GLU A 252 7.04 1.46 -85.28
N GLN A 253 7.79 2.46 -85.73
CA GLN A 253 8.72 3.22 -84.90
C GLN A 253 8.00 4.02 -83.80
N THR A 254 6.79 4.50 -84.06
CA THR A 254 5.95 5.15 -83.05
C THR A 254 5.54 4.17 -81.95
N ARG A 255 5.19 2.92 -82.30
CA ARG A 255 4.90 1.85 -81.33
C ARG A 255 6.13 1.48 -80.50
N ILE A 256 7.32 1.39 -81.11
CA ILE A 256 8.58 1.14 -80.39
C ILE A 256 8.84 2.24 -79.36
N ARG A 257 8.69 3.53 -79.73
CA ARG A 257 8.88 4.67 -78.81
C ARG A 257 7.88 4.68 -77.65
N GLN A 258 6.61 4.34 -77.91
CA GLN A 258 5.60 4.18 -76.87
C GLN A 258 5.96 3.03 -75.92
N GLY A 259 6.39 1.89 -76.46
CA GLY A 259 6.86 0.73 -75.68
C GLY A 259 8.04 1.07 -74.76
N ILE A 260 9.04 1.79 -75.27
CA ILE A 260 10.19 2.27 -74.48
C ILE A 260 9.72 3.17 -73.33
N THR A 261 8.79 4.08 -73.59
CA THR A 261 8.27 5.02 -72.57
C THR A 261 7.52 4.28 -71.46
N LEU A 262 6.64 3.34 -71.84
CA LEU A 262 5.91 2.49 -70.89
C LEU A 262 6.87 1.68 -70.02
N ARG A 263 7.88 1.04 -70.63
CA ARG A 263 8.89 0.25 -69.91
C ARG A 263 9.76 1.11 -68.99
N ARG A 264 10.18 2.31 -69.40
CA ARG A 264 10.87 3.28 -68.52
C ARG A 264 10.05 3.64 -67.30
N ASN A 265 8.76 3.93 -67.49
CA ASN A 265 7.86 4.26 -66.39
C ASN A 265 7.68 3.07 -65.44
N GLN A 266 7.58 1.85 -65.98
CA GLN A 266 7.50 0.63 -65.18
C GLN A 266 8.78 0.41 -64.36
N GLN A 267 9.96 0.55 -64.97
CA GLN A 267 11.24 0.43 -64.26
C GLN A 267 11.41 1.47 -63.15
N THR A 268 11.00 2.72 -63.40
CA THR A 268 11.07 3.78 -62.39
C THR A 268 10.23 3.41 -61.16
N ARG A 269 9.03 2.85 -61.36
CA ARG A 269 8.18 2.36 -60.26
C ARG A 269 8.82 1.19 -59.52
N LEU A 270 9.39 0.21 -60.24
CA LEU A 270 10.05 -0.94 -59.61
C LEU A 270 11.27 -0.52 -58.79
N ARG A 271 12.08 0.43 -59.28
CA ARG A 271 13.22 1.00 -58.53
C ARG A 271 12.77 1.77 -57.30
N ALA A 272 11.68 2.54 -57.38
CA ALA A 272 11.11 3.23 -56.22
C ALA A 272 10.60 2.24 -55.15
N GLN A 273 9.97 1.14 -55.57
CA GLN A 273 9.55 0.06 -54.66
C GLN A 273 10.74 -0.64 -54.00
N LEU A 274 11.81 -0.92 -54.76
CA LEU A 274 13.04 -1.49 -54.23
C LEU A 274 13.66 -0.60 -53.15
N ALA A 275 13.82 0.70 -53.44
CA ALA A 275 14.39 1.66 -52.49
C ALA A 275 13.56 1.77 -51.19
N PHE A 276 12.22 1.73 -51.30
CA PHE A 276 11.35 1.69 -50.13
C PHE A 276 11.58 0.43 -49.28
N ILE A 277 11.68 -0.75 -49.92
CA ILE A 277 11.92 -2.01 -49.22
C ILE A 277 13.28 -1.99 -48.52
N GLU A 278 14.34 -1.54 -49.20
CA GLU A 278 15.68 -1.44 -48.63
C GLU A 278 15.72 -0.52 -47.41
N GLN A 279 15.07 0.65 -47.49
CA GLN A 279 14.96 1.57 -46.37
C GLN A 279 14.19 0.95 -45.19
N ALA A 280 13.09 0.25 -45.45
CA ALA A 280 12.31 -0.43 -44.41
C ALA A 280 13.11 -1.57 -43.75
N GLN A 281 13.88 -2.35 -44.52
CA GLN A 281 14.74 -3.41 -44.02
C GLN A 281 15.85 -2.89 -43.11
N GLN A 282 16.36 -1.68 -43.37
CA GLN A 282 17.37 -1.05 -42.52
C GLN A 282 16.77 -0.47 -41.24
N ALA A 283 15.63 0.23 -41.33
CA ALA A 283 15.07 0.96 -40.20
C ALA A 283 14.34 0.08 -39.17
N LEU A 284 13.59 -0.92 -39.62
CA LEU A 284 12.72 -1.73 -38.75
C LEU A 284 13.49 -2.50 -37.66
N PRO A 285 14.65 -3.13 -37.92
CA PRO A 285 15.44 -3.82 -36.89
C PRO A 285 15.99 -2.90 -35.81
N ASP A 286 16.33 -1.66 -36.15
CA ASP A 286 16.82 -0.67 -35.18
C ASP A 286 15.69 -0.16 -34.28
N ILE A 287 14.50 0.05 -34.85
CA ILE A 287 13.29 0.40 -34.09
C ILE A 287 12.94 -0.72 -33.11
N ALA A 288 12.95 -1.98 -33.58
CA ALA A 288 12.72 -3.17 -32.75
C ALA A 288 13.69 -3.24 -31.57
N ARG A 289 15.01 -3.13 -31.83
CA ARG A 289 16.04 -3.14 -30.79
C ARG A 289 15.87 -2.02 -29.77
N LYS A 290 15.56 -0.80 -30.20
CA LYS A 290 15.29 0.33 -29.29
C LYS A 290 14.08 0.05 -28.40
N LEU A 291 13.03 -0.54 -28.94
CA LEU A 291 11.81 -0.84 -28.21
C LEU A 291 12.03 -1.94 -27.16
N GLU A 292 12.76 -3.00 -27.51
CA GLU A 292 13.22 -4.03 -26.55
C GLU A 292 14.06 -3.42 -25.42
N GLN A 293 15.05 -2.59 -25.75
CA GLN A 293 15.90 -1.93 -24.75
C GLN A 293 15.09 -1.04 -23.80
N GLN A 294 14.14 -0.27 -24.32
CA GLN A 294 13.25 0.56 -23.50
C GLN A 294 12.40 -0.29 -22.55
N LEU A 295 11.85 -1.43 -23.01
CA LEU A 295 11.08 -2.33 -22.17
C LEU A 295 11.94 -2.98 -21.09
N GLN A 296 13.16 -3.43 -21.41
CA GLN A 296 14.08 -3.99 -20.43
C GLN A 296 14.46 -2.96 -19.36
N ALA A 297 14.72 -1.71 -19.75
CA ALA A 297 15.00 -0.62 -18.81
C ALA A 297 13.80 -0.34 -17.89
N LEU A 298 12.59 -0.28 -18.44
CA LEU A 298 11.35 -0.12 -17.66
C LEU A 298 11.14 -1.30 -16.69
N HIS A 299 11.39 -2.53 -17.15
CA HIS A 299 11.27 -3.72 -16.32
C HIS A 299 12.25 -3.71 -15.14
N HIS A 300 13.51 -3.38 -15.41
CA HIS A 300 14.54 -3.28 -14.37
C HIS A 300 14.21 -2.18 -13.35
N SER A 301 13.76 -1.02 -13.83
CA SER A 301 13.31 0.08 -12.95
C SER A 301 12.13 -0.35 -12.08
N ALA A 302 11.13 -1.03 -12.66
CA ALA A 302 9.96 -1.50 -11.92
C ALA A 302 10.33 -2.59 -10.90
N GLN A 303 11.24 -3.51 -11.21
CA GLN A 303 11.76 -4.50 -10.26
C GLN A 303 12.48 -3.83 -9.09
N LYS A 304 13.33 -2.84 -9.36
CA LYS A 304 14.00 -2.07 -8.31
C LYS A 304 12.99 -1.34 -7.41
N GLN A 305 11.97 -0.74 -8.00
CA GLN A 305 10.90 -0.06 -7.26
C GLN A 305 10.08 -1.06 -6.42
N LEU A 306 9.80 -2.25 -6.94
CA LEU A 306 9.14 -3.33 -6.19
C LEU A 306 9.99 -3.74 -4.97
N GLY A 307 11.28 -3.99 -5.16
CA GLY A 307 12.19 -4.35 -4.06
C GLY A 307 12.27 -3.25 -2.99
N SER A 308 12.35 -1.98 -3.41
CA SER A 308 12.32 -0.84 -2.50
C SER A 308 10.99 -0.74 -1.74
N SER A 309 9.85 -0.92 -2.43
CA SER A 309 8.53 -0.85 -1.80
C SER A 309 8.33 -1.99 -0.80
N HIS A 310 8.81 -3.19 -1.13
CA HIS A 310 8.77 -4.33 -0.23
C HIS A 310 9.62 -4.06 1.03
N SER A 311 10.86 -3.58 0.86
CA SER A 311 11.75 -3.25 1.97
C SER A 311 11.13 -2.20 2.90
N ALA A 312 10.49 -1.16 2.36
CA ALA A 312 9.84 -0.12 3.16
C ALA A 312 8.69 -0.67 4.01
N VAL A 313 7.91 -1.61 3.45
CA VAL A 313 6.85 -2.29 4.21
C VAL A 313 7.45 -3.16 5.32
N THR A 314 8.50 -3.93 5.03
CA THR A 314 9.17 -4.78 6.03
C THR A 314 9.77 -3.94 7.17
N GLU A 315 10.46 -2.84 6.85
CA GLU A 315 11.07 -1.93 7.83
C GLU A 315 10.02 -1.34 8.80
N VAL A 316 8.87 -0.92 8.27
CA VAL A 316 7.72 -0.49 9.09
C VAL A 316 7.29 -1.57 10.09
N LEU A 317 7.26 -2.83 9.67
CA LEU A 317 6.85 -3.94 10.54
C LEU A 317 7.91 -4.27 11.59
N GLU A 318 9.18 -4.32 11.19
CA GLU A 318 10.33 -4.55 12.09
C GLU A 318 10.36 -3.52 13.20
N ASP A 319 10.28 -2.23 12.85
CA ASP A 319 10.30 -1.15 13.83
C ASP A 319 9.07 -1.20 14.75
N THR A 320 7.88 -1.44 14.19
CA THR A 320 6.66 -1.55 15.00
C THR A 320 6.76 -2.73 15.98
N LEU A 321 7.25 -3.87 15.52
CA LEU A 321 7.43 -5.08 16.33
C LEU A 321 8.43 -4.83 17.45
N LYS A 322 9.57 -4.22 17.14
CA LYS A 322 10.60 -3.85 18.10
C LYS A 322 10.06 -2.92 19.19
N GLN A 323 9.37 -1.85 18.80
CA GLN A 323 8.78 -0.92 19.77
C GLN A 323 7.74 -1.61 20.66
N TYR A 324 6.88 -2.45 20.07
CA TYR A 324 5.86 -3.15 20.82
C TYR A 324 6.45 -4.15 21.83
N ARG A 325 7.51 -4.87 21.44
CA ARG A 325 8.26 -5.76 22.35
C ARG A 325 8.88 -5.00 23.52
N VAL A 326 9.51 -3.85 23.26
CA VAL A 326 10.10 -3.02 24.32
C VAL A 326 9.03 -2.58 25.32
N GLU A 327 7.89 -2.09 24.84
CA GLU A 327 6.80 -1.67 25.74
C GLU A 327 6.26 -2.83 26.58
N LEU A 328 6.02 -4.00 25.98
CA LEU A 328 5.56 -5.18 26.70
C LEU A 328 6.58 -5.70 27.71
N SER A 329 7.87 -5.69 27.34
CA SER A 329 8.96 -6.09 28.23
C SER A 329 9.07 -5.16 29.44
N ASN A 330 8.97 -3.84 29.22
CA ASN A 330 8.97 -2.86 30.30
C ASN A 330 7.77 -3.06 31.24
N LEU A 331 6.57 -3.27 30.69
CA LEU A 331 5.36 -3.54 31.47
C LEU A 331 5.47 -4.83 32.29
N ALA A 332 6.02 -5.89 31.68
CA ALA A 332 6.26 -7.15 32.37
C ALA A 332 7.25 -6.99 33.53
N ALA A 333 8.34 -6.27 33.30
CA ALA A 333 9.37 -5.99 34.30
C ALA A 333 8.84 -5.12 35.45
N GLU A 334 8.11 -4.05 35.13
CA GLU A 334 7.49 -3.17 36.13
C GLU A 334 6.50 -3.95 37.00
N ALA A 335 5.61 -4.74 36.39
CA ALA A 335 4.65 -5.53 37.13
C ALA A 335 5.32 -6.60 38.02
N GLN A 336 6.38 -7.24 37.55
CA GLN A 336 7.16 -8.18 38.37
C GLN A 336 7.84 -7.49 39.55
N LEU A 337 8.49 -6.35 39.31
CA LEU A 337 9.16 -5.57 40.34
C LEU A 337 8.17 -5.17 41.45
N GLN A 338 7.06 -4.55 41.08
CA GLN A 338 6.05 -4.10 42.04
C GLN A 338 5.45 -5.27 42.84
N ARG A 339 5.19 -6.41 42.19
CA ARG A 339 4.73 -7.61 42.88
C ARG A 339 5.76 -8.14 43.88
N SER A 340 7.03 -8.16 43.52
CA SER A 340 8.11 -8.58 44.42
C SER A 340 8.25 -7.65 45.62
N GLU A 341 8.14 -6.33 45.42
CA GLU A 341 8.13 -5.35 46.51
C GLU A 341 6.98 -5.60 47.50
N LEU A 342 5.78 -5.95 47.01
CA LEU A 342 4.64 -6.31 47.87
C LEU A 342 4.90 -7.58 48.68
N MET A 343 5.58 -8.58 48.09
CA MET A 343 5.92 -9.82 48.79
C MET A 343 6.97 -9.59 49.88
N LEU A 344 7.93 -8.68 49.65
CA LEU A 344 8.98 -8.33 50.61
C LEU A 344 8.47 -7.41 51.73
N SER A 345 7.45 -6.60 51.46
CA SER A 345 6.85 -5.68 52.44
C SER A 345 5.68 -6.26 53.22
N SER A 346 5.21 -7.46 52.85
CA SER A 346 4.21 -8.20 53.62
C SER A 346 4.92 -8.95 54.77
N PRO A 347 4.65 -8.62 56.04
CA PRO A 347 5.29 -9.26 57.21
C PRO A 347 4.90 -10.72 57.42
#